data_AF-A0AAW7DTD8-F1
#
_entry.id   AF-A0AAW7DTD8-F1
#
_cell.length_a   1.000
_cell.length_b   1.000
_cell.length_c   1.000
_cell.angle_alpha   90.00
_cell.angle_beta   90.00
_cell.angle_gamma   90.00
#
_symmetry.space_group_name_H-M   'P 1'
#
loop_
_entity.id
_entity.type
_entity.pdbx_description
1 polymer ?
#
loop_
_entity_poly.entity_id
_entity_poly.type
_entity_poly.pdbx_seq_one_letter_code
_entity_poly.pdbx_strand_id
1 'polypeptide(L)' 'MSVIKWRPVRGAHNVFETDQGYIVAKVKVAEKYVYTVTAPGAKESFAYLGSREEVVKVIEVHMKGEAE' A
#
# COMPACT_ATOMS: atom_id res chain seq x y z
N MET A 1 11.83 6.41 12.40
CA MET A 1 10.59 5.76 11.93
C MET A 1 9.88 6.76 11.05
N SER A 2 9.93 6.58 9.73
CA SER A 2 9.21 7.46 8.81
C SER A 2 7.73 7.09 8.84
N VAL A 3 6.87 8.02 9.26
CA VAL A 3 5.43 7.77 9.30
C VAL A 3 4.87 7.97 7.89
N ILE A 4 4.66 6.87 7.15
CA ILE A 4 4.05 6.91 5.81
C ILE A 4 2.60 7.38 5.94
N LYS A 5 2.29 8.53 5.34
CA LYS A 5 0.97 9.17 5.36
C LYS A 5 0.13 8.61 4.23
N TRP A 6 -1.10 8.22 4.56
CA TRP A 6 -2.05 7.67 3.59
C TRP A 6 -3.15 8.69 3.36
N ARG A 7 -3.42 9.00 2.10
CA ARG A 7 -4.45 9.94 1.68
C ARG A 7 -5.52 9.20 0.88
N PRO A 8 -6.82 9.38 1.19
CA PRO A 8 -7.87 8.73 0.40
C PRO A 8 -7.88 9.29 -1.03
N VAL A 9 -8.03 8.40 -2.02
CA VAL A 9 -8.17 8.78 -3.42
C VAL A 9 -9.60 9.26 -3.68
N ARG A 10 -9.76 10.42 -4.32
CA ARG A 10 -11.07 10.97 -4.66
C ARG A 10 -11.82 10.04 -5.62
N GLY A 11 -13.05 9.68 -5.26
CA GLY A 11 -13.91 8.82 -6.07
C GLY A 11 -13.70 7.31 -5.90
N ALA A 12 -12.71 6.89 -5.10
CA ALA A 12 -12.45 5.48 -4.83
C ALA A 12 -12.52 5.20 -3.31
N HIS A 13 -13.65 4.62 -2.88
CA HIS A 13 -13.81 4.20 -1.50
C HIS A 13 -12.85 3.04 -1.22
N ASN A 14 -12.06 3.15 -0.15
CA ASN A 14 -11.06 2.16 0.28
C ASN A 14 -9.75 2.14 -0.52
N VAL A 15 -9.48 3.14 -1.36
CA VAL A 15 -8.17 3.31 -2.02
C VAL A 15 -7.46 4.52 -1.43
N PHE A 16 -6.18 4.34 -1.15
CA PHE A 16 -5.31 5.33 -0.51
C PHE A 16 -4.03 5.48 -1.33
N GLU A 17 -3.55 6.70 -1.45
CA GLU A 17 -2.24 7.02 -2.00
C GLU A 17 -1.31 7.40 -0.85
N THR A 18 -0.09 6.87 -0.84
CA THR A 18 0.93 7.25 0.13
C THR A 18 1.70 8.47 -0.32
N ASP A 19 2.33 9.19 0.61
CA ASP A 19 3.22 10.32 0.27
C ASP A 19 4.44 9.92 -0.58
N GLN A 20 4.72 8.61 -0.67
CA GLN A 20 5.78 8.02 -1.50
C GLN A 20 5.26 7.55 -2.88
N GLY A 21 3.99 7.81 -3.21
CA GLY A 21 3.40 7.46 -4.52
C GLY A 21 2.91 6.01 -4.64
N TYR A 22 2.90 5.24 -3.55
CA TYR A 22 2.31 3.89 -3.55
C TYR A 22 0.79 3.98 -3.47
N ILE A 23 0.12 3.08 -4.16
CA ILE A 23 -1.33 2.90 -4.04
C ILE A 23 -1.61 1.72 -3.10
N VAL A 24 -2.43 1.97 -2.09
CA VAL A 24 -2.90 0.96 -1.13
C VAL A 24 -4.41 0.85 -1.26
N ALA A 25 -4.93 -0.32 -1.62
CA ALA A 25 -6.36 -0.58 -1.65
C ALA A 25 -6.74 -1.57 -0.56
N LYS A 26 -7.82 -1.30 0.16
CA LYS A 26 -8.40 -2.22 1.13
C LYS A 26 -9.53 -3.01 0.47
N VAL A 27 -9.32 -4.31 0.33
CA VAL A 27 -10.21 -5.22 -0.39
C VAL A 27 -10.79 -6.23 0.59
N LYS A 28 -12.08 -6.56 0.44
CA LYS A 28 -12.69 -7.66 1.19
C LYS A 28 -12.47 -8.96 0.43
N VAL A 29 -11.77 -9.90 1.03
CA VAL A 29 -11.53 -11.25 0.48
C VAL A 29 -12.17 -12.24 1.43
N ALA A 30 -13.21 -12.93 0.95
CA ALA A 30 -14.10 -13.76 1.76
C ALA A 30 -14.63 -13.02 3.00
N GLU A 31 -14.26 -13.47 4.21
CA GLU A 31 -14.70 -12.90 5.49
C GLU A 31 -13.69 -11.92 6.09
N LYS A 32 -12.59 -11.61 5.40
CA LYS A 32 -11.51 -10.76 5.92
C LYS A 32 -11.24 -9.56 5.02
N TYR A 33 -10.74 -8.48 5.60
CA TYR A 33 -10.20 -7.36 4.85
C TYR A 33 -8.69 -7.54 4.70
N VAL A 34 -8.20 -7.39 3.47
CA VAL A 34 -6.77 -7.36 3.15
C VAL A 34 -6.42 -6.02 2.51
N TYR A 35 -5.15 -5.64 2.58
CA TYR A 35 -4.60 -4.49 1.89
C TYR A 35 -3.75 -4.97 0.73
N THR A 36 -3.99 -4.42 -0.46
CA THR A 36 -3.13 -4.60 -1.62
C THR A 36 -2.26 -3.37 -1.81
N VAL A 37 -0.98 -3.59 -2.14
CA VAL A 37 -0.01 -2.50 -2.36
C VAL A 37 0.50 -2.55 -3.79
N THR A 38 0.46 -1.41 -4.48
CA THR A 38 0.97 -1.20 -5.84
C THR A 38 2.07 -0.14 -5.77
N ALA A 39 3.24 -0.46 -6.33
CA ALA A 39 4.36 0.45 -6.38
C ALA A 39 4.10 1.61 -7.37
N PRO A 40 4.73 2.78 -7.17
CA PRO A 40 4.62 3.89 -8.11
C PRO A 40 5.07 3.46 -9.51
N GLY A 41 4.22 3.64 -10.51
CA GLY A 41 4.49 3.23 -11.90
C GLY A 41 4.29 1.73 -12.19
N ALA A 42 4.05 0.90 -11.17
CA ALA A 42 3.69 -0.49 -11.37
C ALA A 42 2.23 -0.64 -11.81
N LYS A 43 1.97 -1.64 -12.68
CA LYS A 43 0.62 -1.97 -13.16
C LYS A 43 -0.10 -3.00 -12.29
N GLU A 44 0.63 -3.68 -11.42
CA GLU A 44 0.11 -4.80 -10.63
C GLU A 44 0.48 -4.67 -9.16
N SER A 45 -0.42 -5.16 -8.30
CA SER A 45 -0.20 -5.22 -6.85
C SER A 45 0.76 -6.35 -6.52
N PHE A 46 1.77 -6.07 -5.69
CA PHE A 46 2.83 -7.04 -5.37
C PHE A 46 2.74 -7.63 -3.96
N ALA A 47 1.81 -7.15 -3.12
CA ALA A 47 1.62 -7.67 -1.75
C ALA A 47 0.15 -7.70 -1.32
N TYR A 48 -0.22 -8.71 -0.52
CA TYR A 48 -1.51 -8.88 0.15
C TYR A 48 -1.30 -8.97 1.66
N LEU A 49 -1.72 -7.96 2.40
CA LEU A 49 -1.30 -7.75 3.79
C LEU A 49 -2.52 -7.66 4.72
N GLY A 50 -2.40 -8.22 5.93
CA GLY A 50 -3.49 -8.29 6.89
C GLY A 50 -3.70 -6.98 7.66
N SER A 51 -2.64 -6.17 7.77
CA SER A 51 -2.61 -5.00 8.64
C SER A 51 -1.91 -3.79 8.01
N ARG A 52 -2.27 -2.59 8.48
CA ARG A 52 -1.63 -1.33 8.08
C ARG A 52 -0.13 -1.32 8.38
N GLU A 53 0.29 -1.87 9.51
CA GLU A 53 1.70 -1.93 9.89
C GLU A 53 2.54 -2.78 8.93
N GLU A 54 1.97 -3.89 8.44
CA GLU A 54 2.63 -4.72 7.44
C GLU A 54 2.78 -3.97 6.11
N VAL A 55 1.77 -3.22 5.69
CA VAL A 55 1.84 -2.36 4.50
C VAL A 55 2.99 -1.37 4.59
N VAL A 56 3.14 -0.69 5.73
CA VAL A 56 4.24 0.25 5.94
C VAL A 56 5.59 -0.45 5.84
N LYS A 57 5.76 -1.61 6.52
CA LYS A 57 7.01 -2.38 6.47
C LYS A 57 7.38 -2.81 5.05
N VAL A 58 6.41 -3.29 4.26
CA VAL A 58 6.67 -3.72 2.88
C VAL A 58 7.08 -2.56 2.00
N ILE A 59 6.45 -1.39 2.15
CA ILE A 59 6.85 -0.17 1.43
C ILE A 59 8.27 0.24 1.83
N GLU A 60 8.61 0.25 3.13
CA GLU A 60 9.95 0.59 3.60
C GLU A 60 11.02 -0.36 3.07
N VAL A 61 10.73 -1.66 2.98
CA VAL A 61 11.66 -2.66 2.41
C VAL A 61 11.82 -2.46 0.90
N HIS A 62 10.72 -2.25 0.16
CA HIS A 62 10.77 -2.01 -1.27
C HIS A 62 11.58 -0.76 -1.61
N MET A 63 11.34 0.35 -0.90
CA MET A 63 12.09 1.59 -1.09
C MET A 63 13.59 1.44 -0.79
N LYS A 64 13.96 0.59 0.18
CA LYS A 64 15.38 0.31 0.47
C LYS A 64 16.04 -0.57 -0.60
N GLY A 65 15.31 -1.49 -1.21
CA GLY A 65 15.81 -2.37 -2.26
C GLY A 65 15.88 -1.72 -3.65
N GLU A 66 15.04 -0.72 -3.93
CA GLU A 66 15.15 0.09 -5.17
C GLU A 66 16.29 1.12 -5.14
N ALA A 67 16.96 1.29 -4.00
CA ALA A 67 18.08 2.22 -3.84
C ALA A 67 19.46 1.61 -4.22
N GLU A 68 19.48 0.39 -4.77
CA GLU A 68 20.69 -0.31 -5.25
C GLU A 68 20.81 -0.30 -6.79
#